data_AF-A0A842SPN5-F1
#
_entry.id   AF-A0A842SPN5-F1
#
_cell.length_a   1.000
_cell.length_b   1.000
_cell.length_c   1.000
_cell.angle_alpha   90.00
_cell.angle_beta   90.00
_cell.angle_gamma   90.00
#
_symmetry.space_group_name_H-M   'P 1'
#
loop_
_entity.id
_entity.type
_entity.pdbx_description
1 polymer ?
#
loop_
_entity_poly.entity_id
_entity_poly.type
_entity_poly.pdbx_seq_one_letter_code
_entity_poly.pdbx_strand_id
1 'polypeptide(L)'
;MVAYSTLVYLFSDRYVDKARFQGEEVPCKGNKVKQDELAVKLVAASISWLNENNNLKLDIGKRSKMLGLRKIDTVIINKIGTPGLPSSSLESVLWDKAKKNDNLFDLTSRIIGRSKRNNPESVIINIVKDHLADEGYLEKKKKMLLLTEYIPDCNRISELEDSLEEIPEIYSSIKNNNLYKKIIGDINSGIKNMTQVDVD
;
A
#
# COMPACT_ATOMS: atom_id res chain seq x y z
N MET A 1 1.87 1.13 18.54
CA MET A 1 0.70 1.08 17.63
C MET A 1 1.19 0.49 16.32
N VAL A 2 0.51 -0.53 15.81
CA VAL A 2 0.92 -1.22 14.58
C VAL A 2 0.20 -0.57 13.39
N ALA A 3 0.95 -0.29 12.32
CA ALA A 3 0.38 0.26 11.10
C ALA A 3 -0.48 -0.78 10.36
N TYR A 4 -1.54 -0.35 9.64
CA TYR A 4 -2.39 -1.31 8.94
C TYR A 4 -1.69 -1.98 7.75
N SER A 5 -0.76 -1.31 7.06
CA SER A 5 0.00 -1.97 6.00
C SER A 5 0.84 -3.15 6.51
N THR A 6 1.40 -3.04 7.72
CA THR A 6 2.12 -4.13 8.40
C THR A 6 1.21 -5.34 8.58
N LEU A 7 0.04 -5.15 9.19
CA LEU A 7 -0.90 -6.24 9.43
C LEU A 7 -1.46 -6.82 8.13
N VAL A 8 -1.77 -5.99 7.14
CA VAL A 8 -2.25 -6.45 5.82
C VAL A 8 -1.18 -7.27 5.08
N TYR A 9 0.10 -6.93 5.19
CA TYR A 9 1.16 -7.73 4.57
C TYR A 9 1.34 -9.07 5.29
N LEU A 10 1.50 -9.04 6.62
CA LEU A 10 1.77 -10.22 7.44
C LEU A 10 0.64 -11.26 7.36
N PHE A 11 -0.60 -10.79 7.23
CA PHE A 11 -1.82 -11.63 7.19
C PHE A 11 -2.57 -11.47 5.87
N SER A 12 -1.82 -11.35 4.77
CA SER A 12 -2.36 -11.03 3.44
C SER A 12 -3.35 -12.04 2.89
N ASP A 13 -3.30 -13.30 3.33
CA ASP A 13 -4.28 -14.34 2.99
C ASP A 13 -5.70 -14.05 3.47
N ARG A 14 -5.87 -13.16 4.45
CA ARG A 14 -7.19 -12.71 4.92
C ARG A 14 -7.81 -11.62 4.05
N TYR A 15 -7.00 -10.89 3.29
CA TYR A 15 -7.42 -9.66 2.60
C TYR A 15 -7.30 -9.72 1.08
N VAL A 16 -6.53 -10.67 0.57
CA VAL A 16 -6.16 -10.79 -0.84
C VAL A 16 -6.43 -12.21 -1.32
N ASP A 17 -6.95 -12.33 -2.54
CA ASP A 17 -7.15 -13.63 -3.16
C ASP A 17 -5.83 -14.42 -3.31
N LYS A 18 -5.93 -15.74 -3.20
CA LYS A 18 -4.82 -16.65 -3.52
C LYS A 18 -4.37 -16.47 -4.98
N ALA A 19 -3.05 -16.46 -5.19
CA ALA A 19 -2.47 -16.45 -6.53
C ALA A 19 -2.50 -17.86 -7.15
N ARG A 20 -2.86 -17.95 -8.43
CA ARG A 20 -2.78 -19.19 -9.21
C ARG A 20 -1.39 -19.43 -9.82
N PHE A 21 -0.71 -18.36 -10.25
CA PHE A 21 0.62 -18.40 -10.88
C PHE A 21 1.40 -17.15 -10.51
N GLN A 22 2.60 -17.32 -9.93
CA GLN A 22 3.46 -16.24 -9.41
C GLN A 22 2.72 -15.34 -8.39
N GLY A 23 3.40 -14.90 -7.32
CA GLY A 23 2.72 -14.17 -6.26
C GLY A 23 3.63 -13.89 -5.07
N GLU A 24 3.12 -13.10 -4.14
CA GLU A 24 3.81 -12.82 -2.88
C GLU A 24 3.51 -13.93 -1.89
N GLU A 25 4.56 -14.46 -1.25
CA GLU A 25 4.41 -15.46 -0.21
C GLU A 25 3.88 -14.83 1.07
N VAL A 26 2.85 -15.45 1.64
CA VAL A 26 2.28 -15.01 2.91
C VAL A 26 3.20 -15.47 4.04
N PRO A 27 3.70 -14.54 4.88
CA PRO A 27 4.58 -14.88 6.00
C PRO A 27 4.01 -16.02 6.85
N CYS A 28 4.82 -17.05 7.10
CA CYS A 28 4.48 -18.18 7.99
C CYS A 28 3.33 -19.09 7.56
N LYS A 29 2.73 -18.90 6.38
CA LYS A 29 1.59 -19.72 5.90
C LYS A 29 1.91 -20.51 4.62
N GLY A 30 2.96 -20.16 3.88
CA GLY A 30 3.48 -20.91 2.72
C GLY A 30 2.59 -20.86 1.46
N ASN A 31 1.41 -20.27 1.54
CA ASN A 31 0.58 -19.94 0.38
C ASN A 31 1.03 -18.60 -0.24
N LYS A 32 0.53 -18.33 -1.45
CA LYS A 32 0.81 -17.09 -2.18
C LYS A 32 -0.46 -16.32 -2.48
N VAL A 33 -0.35 -15.00 -2.47
CA VAL A 33 -1.42 -14.05 -2.83
C VAL A 33 -1.04 -13.25 -4.06
N LYS A 34 -2.05 -12.69 -4.74
CA LYS A 34 -1.84 -11.87 -5.95
C LYS A 34 -1.11 -10.57 -5.61
N GLN A 35 0.02 -10.31 -6.27
CA GLN A 35 0.87 -9.13 -5.98
C GLN A 35 0.18 -7.80 -6.31
N ASP A 36 -0.58 -7.75 -7.41
CA ASP A 36 -1.33 -6.57 -7.84
C ASP A 36 -2.39 -6.18 -6.82
N GLU A 37 -3.18 -7.14 -6.36
CA GLU A 37 -4.18 -6.91 -5.34
C GLU A 37 -3.54 -6.57 -3.98
N LEU A 38 -2.46 -7.26 -3.59
CA LEU A 38 -1.74 -6.96 -2.35
C LEU A 38 -1.22 -5.52 -2.33
N ALA A 39 -0.53 -5.06 -3.39
CA ALA A 39 -0.01 -3.70 -3.45
C ALA A 39 -1.12 -2.65 -3.29
N VAL A 40 -2.28 -2.87 -3.92
CA VAL A 40 -3.45 -2.00 -3.76
C VAL A 40 -3.96 -2.00 -2.33
N LYS A 41 -4.08 -3.18 -1.69
CA LYS A 41 -4.56 -3.30 -0.31
C LYS A 41 -3.62 -2.63 0.69
N LEU A 42 -2.30 -2.73 0.48
CA LEU A 42 -1.29 -2.07 1.33
C LEU A 42 -1.44 -0.55 1.29
N VAL A 43 -1.54 0.05 0.11
CA VAL A 43 -1.73 1.52 -0.01
C VAL A 43 -3.08 1.94 0.58
N ALA A 44 -4.15 1.18 0.31
CA ALA A 44 -5.47 1.49 0.85
C ALA A 44 -5.49 1.41 2.39
N ALA A 45 -4.82 0.41 2.96
CA ALA A 45 -4.68 0.24 4.41
C ALA A 45 -3.91 1.42 5.03
N SER A 46 -2.78 1.81 4.45
CA SER A 46 -2.00 2.95 4.93
C SER A 46 -2.76 4.27 4.88
N ILE A 47 -3.47 4.54 3.78
CA ILE A 47 -4.29 5.74 3.65
C ILE A 47 -5.44 5.75 4.66
N SER A 48 -6.02 4.58 4.95
CA SER A 48 -7.09 4.45 5.96
C SER A 48 -6.53 4.74 7.36
N TRP A 49 -5.38 4.15 7.70
CA TRP A 49 -4.68 4.40 8.97
C TRP A 49 -4.40 5.89 9.17
N LEU A 50 -3.84 6.54 8.15
CA LEU A 50 -3.51 7.97 8.18
C LEU A 50 -4.77 8.84 8.32
N ASN A 51 -5.90 8.43 7.74
CA ASN A 51 -7.15 9.17 7.85
C ASN A 51 -7.77 9.03 9.25
N GLU A 52 -7.82 7.81 9.80
CA GLU A 52 -8.36 7.56 11.14
C GLU A 52 -7.54 8.19 12.25
N ASN A 53 -6.22 8.28 12.08
CA ASN A 53 -5.31 8.93 13.01
C ASN A 53 -5.17 10.44 12.78
N ASN A 54 -6.08 11.07 12.01
CA ASN A 54 -6.09 12.50 11.73
C ASN A 54 -4.76 13.04 11.18
N ASN A 55 -4.06 12.24 10.37
CA ASN A 55 -2.84 12.66 9.66
C ASN A 55 -3.14 13.10 8.24
N LEU A 56 -4.15 12.47 7.62
CA LEU A 56 -4.72 12.85 6.33
C LEU A 56 -6.23 13.05 6.46
N LYS A 57 -6.79 13.88 5.57
CA LYS A 57 -8.22 13.94 5.30
C LYS A 57 -8.45 13.59 3.83
N LEU A 58 -9.45 12.75 3.58
CA LEU A 58 -9.81 12.27 2.25
C LEU A 58 -11.14 12.88 1.80
N ASP A 59 -11.16 13.43 0.59
CA ASP A 59 -12.36 14.00 -0.02
C ASP A 59 -12.47 13.57 -1.49
N ILE A 60 -13.69 13.61 -2.05
CA ILE A 60 -13.87 13.45 -3.50
C ILE A 60 -13.70 14.82 -4.17
N GLY A 61 -12.76 14.89 -5.10
CA GLY A 61 -12.54 16.06 -5.95
C GLY A 61 -12.40 15.67 -7.41
N LYS A 62 -11.77 16.53 -8.20
CA LYS A 62 -11.55 16.32 -9.64
C LYS A 62 -10.06 16.41 -9.95
N ARG A 63 -9.57 15.53 -10.83
CA ARG A 63 -8.28 15.69 -11.51
C ARG A 63 -8.44 15.81 -13.01
N SER A 64 -7.46 16.45 -13.63
CA SER A 64 -7.32 16.50 -15.08
C SER A 64 -6.85 15.15 -15.63
N LYS A 65 -7.39 14.74 -16.78
CA LYS A 65 -6.98 13.59 -17.58
C LYS A 65 -6.87 14.03 -19.04
N MET A 66 -6.08 13.30 -19.84
CA MET A 66 -5.85 13.60 -21.27
C MET A 66 -5.34 15.04 -21.47
N LEU A 67 -4.20 15.38 -20.88
CA LEU A 67 -3.58 16.71 -20.98
C LEU A 67 -4.52 17.88 -20.63
N GLY A 68 -5.46 17.67 -19.71
CA GLY A 68 -6.40 18.72 -19.28
C GLY A 68 -7.71 18.77 -20.06
N LEU A 69 -7.89 17.94 -21.09
CA LEU A 69 -9.11 17.92 -21.90
C LEU A 69 -10.34 17.39 -21.15
N ARG A 70 -10.14 16.58 -20.09
CA ARG A 70 -11.24 16.01 -19.31
C ARG A 70 -10.97 16.08 -17.82
N LYS A 71 -12.01 16.43 -17.05
CA LYS A 71 -12.01 16.26 -15.59
C LYS A 71 -12.67 14.93 -15.22
N ILE A 72 -12.03 14.19 -14.32
CA ILE A 72 -12.59 12.97 -13.74
C ILE A 72 -12.55 13.06 -12.22
N ASP A 73 -13.47 12.36 -11.55
CA ASP A 73 -13.42 12.24 -10.10
C ASP A 73 -12.08 11.64 -9.65
N THR A 74 -11.63 12.03 -8.46
CA THR A 74 -10.46 11.47 -7.79
C THR A 74 -10.58 11.66 -6.28
N VAL A 75 -9.88 10.85 -5.50
CA VAL A 75 -9.66 11.09 -4.07
C VAL A 75 -8.58 12.16 -3.92
N ILE A 76 -8.96 13.26 -3.28
CA ILE A 76 -8.06 14.32 -2.86
C ILE A 76 -7.57 14.01 -1.45
N ILE A 77 -6.28 14.26 -1.22
CA ILE A 77 -5.58 14.01 0.02
C ILE A 77 -5.10 15.34 0.59
N ASN A 78 -5.51 15.62 1.82
CA ASN A 78 -5.12 16.81 2.57
C ASN A 78 -4.31 16.40 3.79
N LYS A 79 -3.06 16.87 3.88
CA LYS A 79 -2.23 16.67 5.08
C LYS A 79 -2.75 17.54 6.23
N ILE A 80 -3.07 16.92 7.36
CA ILE A 80 -3.64 17.60 8.54
C ILE A 80 -2.85 17.34 9.83
N GLY A 81 -1.97 16.34 9.87
CA GLY A 81 -1.11 16.03 11.02
C GLY A 81 0.16 15.31 10.55
N THR A 82 0.90 14.68 11.47
CA THR A 82 2.11 13.89 11.18
C THR A 82 1.94 12.45 11.70
N PRO A 83 2.24 11.42 10.88
CA PRO A 83 2.18 10.05 11.34
C PRO A 83 3.29 9.83 12.37
N GLY A 84 2.95 9.54 13.62
CA GLY A 84 3.92 9.18 14.66
C GLY A 84 4.54 7.78 14.47
N LEU A 85 4.79 7.39 13.21
CA LEU A 85 5.30 6.09 12.79
C LEU A 85 6.75 6.22 12.30
N PRO A 86 7.53 5.11 12.32
CA PRO A 86 8.86 5.08 11.71
C PRO A 86 8.85 5.60 10.27
N SER A 87 9.89 6.33 9.88
CA SER A 87 9.99 6.93 8.54
C SER A 87 10.07 5.90 7.41
N SER A 88 10.47 4.66 7.71
CA SER A 88 10.47 3.55 6.75
C SER A 88 9.09 2.94 6.49
N SER A 89 8.09 3.20 7.34
CA SER A 89 6.72 2.68 7.15
C SER A 89 6.08 3.23 5.87
N LEU A 90 5.20 2.43 5.25
CA LEU A 90 4.51 2.85 4.03
C LEU A 90 3.63 4.08 4.27
N GLU A 91 3.02 4.19 5.45
CA GLU A 91 2.23 5.34 5.91
C GLU A 91 3.08 6.61 5.94
N SER A 92 4.25 6.58 6.59
CA SER A 92 5.16 7.72 6.63
C SER A 92 5.68 8.07 5.24
N VAL A 93 6.01 7.08 4.41
CA VAL A 93 6.43 7.31 3.01
C VAL A 93 5.32 7.97 2.17
N LEU A 94 4.07 7.50 2.30
CA LEU A 94 2.90 8.09 1.66
C LEU A 94 2.71 9.54 2.11
N TRP A 95 2.76 9.78 3.42
CA TRP A 95 2.57 11.09 3.99
C TRP A 95 3.67 12.07 3.60
N ASP A 96 4.93 11.65 3.61
CA ASP A 96 6.09 12.46 3.21
C ASP A 96 6.02 12.85 1.73
N LYS A 97 5.62 11.91 0.88
CA LYS A 97 5.50 12.16 -0.56
C LYS A 97 4.24 12.95 -0.93
N ALA A 98 3.21 12.97 -0.09
CA ALA A 98 1.98 13.71 -0.36
C ALA A 98 2.22 15.23 -0.39
N LYS A 99 1.66 15.89 -1.42
CA LYS A 99 1.62 17.35 -1.51
C LYS A 99 0.34 17.90 -0.88
N LYS A 100 0.27 19.22 -0.70
CA LYS A 100 -0.98 19.88 -0.31
C LYS A 100 -2.01 19.72 -1.43
N ASN A 101 -3.23 19.28 -1.09
CA ASN A 101 -4.33 19.00 -2.04
C ASN A 101 -3.92 18.01 -3.15
N ASP A 102 -3.12 17.00 -2.81
CA ASP A 102 -2.71 15.97 -3.77
C ASP A 102 -3.89 15.10 -4.20
N ASN A 103 -3.72 14.33 -5.28
CA ASN A 103 -4.66 13.28 -5.60
C ASN A 103 -4.01 11.90 -5.43
N LEU A 104 -4.80 10.92 -5.00
CA LEU A 104 -4.31 9.59 -4.67
C LEU A 104 -3.70 8.86 -5.87
N PHE A 105 -4.19 9.13 -7.08
CA PHE A 105 -3.63 8.61 -8.32
C PHE A 105 -2.16 9.06 -8.49
N ASP A 106 -1.90 10.37 -8.45
CA ASP A 106 -0.56 10.94 -8.63
C ASP A 106 0.37 10.58 -7.46
N LEU A 107 -0.15 10.53 -6.23
CA LEU A 107 0.62 10.10 -5.07
C LEU A 107 1.11 8.65 -5.23
N THR A 108 0.21 7.74 -5.63
CA THR A 108 0.55 6.33 -5.84
C THR A 108 1.63 6.17 -6.91
N SER A 109 1.47 6.84 -8.06
CA SER A 109 2.49 6.86 -9.12
C SER A 109 3.84 7.42 -8.65
N ARG A 110 3.82 8.44 -7.79
CA ARG A 110 5.04 9.08 -7.24
C ARG A 110 5.81 8.20 -6.27
N ILE A 111 5.13 7.34 -5.52
CA ILE A 111 5.77 6.37 -4.63
C ILE A 111 6.56 5.34 -5.41
N ILE A 112 5.96 4.83 -6.50
CA ILE A 112 6.60 3.85 -7.37
C ILE A 112 7.82 4.45 -8.09
N GLY A 113 7.68 5.68 -8.58
CA GLY A 113 8.75 6.40 -9.29
C GLY A 113 8.97 5.92 -10.73
N ARG A 114 9.50 6.79 -11.58
CA ARG A 114 9.55 6.59 -13.04
C ARG A 114 10.47 5.46 -13.51
N SER A 115 11.44 5.05 -12.68
CA SER A 115 12.48 4.06 -13.04
C SER A 115 12.08 2.61 -12.81
N LYS A 116 10.91 2.34 -12.21
CA LYS A 116 10.50 0.99 -11.79
C LYS A 116 9.24 0.48 -12.51
N ARG A 117 9.24 0.60 -13.84
CA ARG A 117 8.07 0.34 -14.71
C ARG A 117 7.70 -1.14 -14.88
N ASN A 118 8.68 -2.04 -14.75
CA ASN A 118 8.48 -3.46 -15.08
C ASN A 118 7.73 -4.25 -14.00
N ASN A 119 7.69 -3.75 -12.76
CA ASN A 119 6.98 -4.37 -11.63
C ASN A 119 6.68 -3.31 -10.55
N PRO A 120 5.75 -2.39 -10.80
CA PRO A 120 5.44 -1.29 -9.88
C PRO A 120 4.87 -1.80 -8.54
N GLU A 121 4.13 -2.91 -8.54
CA GLU A 121 3.56 -3.54 -7.36
C GLU A 121 4.65 -3.91 -6.35
N SER A 122 5.75 -4.48 -6.83
CA SER A 122 6.87 -4.87 -5.98
C SER A 122 7.53 -3.69 -5.28
N VAL A 123 7.41 -2.46 -5.80
CA VAL A 123 7.96 -1.28 -5.12
C VAL A 123 7.24 -1.02 -3.80
N ILE A 124 5.90 -1.06 -3.84
CA ILE A 124 5.06 -0.87 -2.66
C ILE A 124 5.30 -2.00 -1.66
N ILE A 125 5.30 -3.25 -2.15
CA ILE A 125 5.52 -4.43 -1.31
C ILE A 125 6.90 -4.37 -0.64
N ASN A 126 7.95 -4.00 -1.37
CA ASN A 126 9.30 -3.93 -0.81
C ASN A 126 9.48 -2.82 0.23
N ILE A 127 8.75 -1.69 0.12
CA ILE A 127 8.75 -0.67 1.18
C ILE A 127 8.25 -1.29 2.50
N VAL A 128 7.15 -2.05 2.45
CA VAL A 128 6.60 -2.70 3.64
C VAL A 128 7.55 -3.80 4.16
N LYS A 129 8.14 -4.60 3.27
CA LYS A 129 9.10 -5.64 3.67
C LYS A 129 10.36 -5.08 4.31
N ASP A 130 10.90 -3.99 3.77
CA ASP A 130 12.04 -3.30 4.36
C ASP A 130 11.69 -2.72 5.73
N HIS A 131 10.53 -2.07 5.88
CA HIS A 131 10.04 -1.61 7.17
C HIS A 131 9.87 -2.76 8.19
N LEU A 132 9.25 -3.87 7.78
CA LEU A 132 9.08 -5.04 8.64
C LEU A 132 10.41 -5.68 9.04
N ALA A 133 11.42 -5.57 8.17
CA ALA A 133 12.76 -6.01 8.51
C ALA A 133 13.43 -5.09 9.54
N ASP A 134 13.27 -3.77 9.40
CA ASP A 134 13.74 -2.79 10.39
C ASP A 134 13.08 -3.02 11.76
N GLU A 135 11.79 -3.37 11.77
CA GLU A 135 11.00 -3.66 12.97
C GLU A 135 11.21 -5.09 13.52
N GLY A 136 12.06 -5.90 12.88
CA GLY A 136 12.43 -7.24 13.34
C GLY A 136 11.38 -8.34 13.12
N TYR A 137 10.35 -8.10 12.30
CA TYR A 137 9.39 -9.14 11.90
C TYR A 137 9.90 -10.00 10.75
N LEU A 138 10.81 -9.46 9.93
CA LEU A 138 11.46 -10.17 8.83
C LEU A 138 12.99 -10.07 8.97
N GLU A 139 13.71 -11.14 8.67
CA GLU A 139 15.16 -11.12 8.53
C GLU A 139 15.53 -10.93 7.06
N LYS A 140 16.33 -9.91 6.75
CA LYS A 140 16.80 -9.63 5.38
C LYS A 140 18.09 -10.38 5.09
N LYS A 141 18.03 -11.46 4.30
CA LYS A 141 19.21 -12.21 3.84
C LYS A 141 19.57 -11.88 2.39
N LYS A 142 20.84 -11.51 2.16
CA LYS A 142 21.38 -11.38 0.81
C LYS A 142 21.68 -12.75 0.23
N LYS A 143 21.10 -13.07 -0.93
CA LYS A 143 21.48 -14.22 -1.76
C LYS A 143 22.55 -13.81 -2.77
N MET A 144 23.18 -14.79 -3.42
CA MET A 144 23.97 -14.55 -4.64
C MET A 144 23.11 -13.84 -5.70
N LEU A 145 23.73 -13.03 -6.56
CA LEU A 145 23.09 -12.29 -7.66
C LEU A 145 22.09 -11.18 -7.24
N LEU A 146 22.41 -10.39 -6.21
CA LEU A 146 21.62 -9.22 -5.77
C LEU A 146 20.18 -9.50 -5.32
N LEU A 147 19.78 -10.77 -5.24
CA LEU A 147 18.47 -11.16 -4.74
C LEU A 147 18.46 -11.05 -3.22
N THR A 148 17.42 -10.41 -2.69
CA THR A 148 17.17 -10.34 -1.25
C THR A 148 16.06 -11.30 -0.90
N GLU A 149 16.32 -12.17 0.06
CA GLU A 149 15.32 -13.02 0.70
C GLU A 149 14.89 -12.40 2.03
N TYR A 150 13.60 -12.50 2.34
CA TYR A 150 13.04 -12.06 3.62
C TYR A 150 12.51 -13.30 4.33
N ILE A 151 13.03 -13.58 5.53
CA ILE A 151 12.64 -14.75 6.33
C ILE A 151 11.76 -14.27 7.48
N PRO A 152 10.53 -14.77 7.63
CA PRO A 152 9.64 -14.29 8.68
C PRO A 152 9.98 -14.87 10.06
N ASP A 153 9.89 -14.05 11.11
CA ASP A 153 9.89 -14.50 12.50
C ASP A 153 8.46 -14.88 12.91
N CYS A 154 8.12 -16.16 12.79
CA CYS A 154 6.76 -16.64 13.02
C CYS A 154 6.31 -16.57 14.48
N ASN A 155 7.23 -16.56 15.45
CA ASN A 155 6.87 -16.38 16.84
C ASN A 155 6.42 -14.94 17.07
N ARG A 156 7.25 -13.98 16.65
CA ARG A 156 6.92 -12.55 16.77
C ARG A 156 5.68 -12.15 15.97
N ILE A 157 5.50 -12.70 14.77
CA ILE A 157 4.30 -12.42 13.95
C ILE A 157 3.03 -12.97 14.62
N SER A 158 3.09 -14.14 15.27
CA SER A 158 1.92 -14.73 15.92
C SER A 158 1.37 -13.87 17.07
N GLU A 159 2.22 -13.07 17.72
CA GLU A 159 1.81 -12.11 18.77
C GLU A 159 0.89 -11.00 18.23
N LEU A 160 0.87 -10.78 16.91
CA LEU A 160 0.02 -9.78 16.27
C LEU A 160 -1.36 -10.34 15.84
N GLU A 161 -1.63 -11.63 16.02
CA GLU A 161 -2.90 -12.22 15.56
C GLU A 161 -4.13 -11.57 16.23
N ASP A 162 -4.02 -11.19 17.51
CA ASP A 162 -5.09 -10.50 18.23
C ASP A 162 -5.35 -9.08 17.71
N SER A 163 -4.32 -8.42 17.14
CA SER A 163 -4.45 -7.09 16.53
C SER A 163 -5.28 -7.11 15.23
N LEU A 164 -5.64 -8.30 14.73
CA LEU A 164 -6.39 -8.44 13.48
C LEU A 164 -7.90 -8.19 13.64
N GLU A 165 -8.43 -8.18 14.85
CA GLU A 165 -9.86 -7.90 15.06
C GLU A 165 -10.23 -6.46 14.67
N GLU A 166 -9.27 -5.53 14.68
CA GLU A 166 -9.48 -4.10 14.41
C GLU A 166 -9.55 -3.74 12.92
N ILE A 167 -8.95 -4.53 12.02
CA ILE A 167 -8.86 -4.19 10.57
C ILE A 167 -10.14 -4.48 9.76
N PRO A 168 -10.88 -5.58 10.00
CA PRO A 168 -12.14 -5.85 9.33
C PRO A 168 -13.18 -4.72 9.50
N GLU A 169 -13.22 -4.07 10.66
CA GLU A 169 -14.11 -2.93 10.91
C GLU A 169 -13.78 -1.73 10.01
N ILE A 170 -12.50 -1.48 9.77
CA ILE A 170 -11.97 -0.39 8.94
C ILE A 170 -12.34 -0.62 7.48
N TYR A 171 -12.18 -1.84 6.99
CA TYR A 171 -12.69 -2.18 5.67
C TYR A 171 -14.22 -2.16 5.60
N SER A 172 -14.94 -2.41 6.69
CA SER A 172 -16.41 -2.43 6.72
C SER A 172 -17.04 -1.03 6.73
N SER A 173 -16.48 -0.08 7.49
CA SER A 173 -16.92 1.33 7.55
C SER A 173 -16.64 2.04 6.21
N ILE A 174 -15.57 1.61 5.54
CA ILE A 174 -15.12 2.13 4.26
C ILE A 174 -15.87 1.45 3.08
N LYS A 175 -16.22 0.15 3.16
CA LYS A 175 -16.84 -0.64 2.05
C LYS A 175 -18.15 -0.07 1.51
N ASN A 176 -18.94 0.60 2.35
CA ASN A 176 -20.27 1.11 1.98
C ASN A 176 -20.27 2.52 1.39
N ASN A 177 -19.10 3.10 1.13
CA ASN A 177 -18.97 4.46 0.65
C ASN A 177 -18.40 4.51 -0.77
N ASN A 178 -18.97 5.34 -1.64
CA ASN A 178 -18.43 5.69 -2.96
C ASN A 178 -16.95 6.10 -2.87
N LEU A 179 -16.53 6.67 -1.74
CA LEU A 179 -15.15 7.01 -1.44
C LEU A 179 -14.21 5.81 -1.54
N TYR A 180 -14.56 4.64 -1.00
CA TYR A 180 -13.65 3.48 -1.03
C TYR A 180 -13.45 2.90 -2.41
N LYS A 181 -14.55 2.72 -3.15
CA LYS A 181 -14.47 2.31 -4.56
C LYS A 181 -13.56 3.26 -5.32
N LYS A 182 -13.61 4.54 -4.98
CA LYS A 182 -12.75 5.55 -5.58
C LYS A 182 -11.30 5.47 -5.13
N ILE A 183 -11.02 5.23 -3.85
CA ILE A 183 -9.68 4.97 -3.30
C ILE A 183 -9.03 3.81 -4.07
N ILE A 184 -9.69 2.66 -4.11
CA ILE A 184 -9.19 1.47 -4.80
C ILE A 184 -9.00 1.73 -6.30
N GLY A 185 -9.93 2.43 -6.94
CA GLY A 185 -9.84 2.78 -8.36
C GLY A 185 -8.68 3.71 -8.68
N ASP A 186 -8.41 4.71 -7.83
CA ASP A 186 -7.32 5.67 -8.03
C ASP A 186 -5.95 5.05 -7.77
N ILE A 187 -5.82 4.21 -6.74
CA ILE A 187 -4.59 3.44 -6.46
C ILE A 187 -4.28 2.53 -7.65
N ASN A 188 -5.25 1.69 -8.06
CA ASN A 188 -5.09 0.80 -9.21
C ASN A 188 -4.67 1.56 -10.47
N SER A 189 -5.33 2.67 -10.75
CA SER A 189 -5.01 3.49 -11.92
C SER A 189 -3.60 4.07 -11.81
N GLY A 190 -3.19 4.51 -10.62
CA GLY A 190 -1.86 5.07 -10.36
C GLY A 190 -0.74 4.04 -10.52
N ILE A 191 -0.96 2.80 -10.06
CA ILE A 191 -0.03 1.67 -10.27
C ILE A 191 0.07 1.34 -11.77
N LYS A 192 -1.08 1.12 -12.43
CA LYS A 192 -1.11 0.77 -13.87
C LYS A 192 -0.47 1.82 -14.75
N ASN A 193 -0.64 3.10 -14.43
CA ASN A 193 -0.01 4.20 -15.16
C ASN A 193 1.52 4.09 -15.20
N MET A 194 2.15 3.38 -14.27
CA MET A 194 3.61 3.20 -14.25
C MET A 194 4.11 2.12 -15.21
N THR A 195 3.22 1.26 -15.72
CA THR A 195 3.55 0.20 -16.70
C THR A 195 3.28 0.62 -18.14
N GLN A 196 2.48 1.66 -18.35
CA GLN A 196 2.19 2.16 -19.69
C GLN A 196 3.40 2.95 -20.19
N VAL A 197 4.02 2.46 -21.27
CA VAL A 197 5.05 3.19 -22.01
C VAL A 197 4.34 4.30 -22.77
N ASP A 198 4.71 5.56 -22.53
CA ASP A 198 4.43 6.64 -23.49
C ASP A 198 5.14 6.23 -24.79
N VAL A 199 4.38 5.73 -25.75
CA VAL A 199 4.85 5.58 -27.13
C VAL A 199 4.75 6.99 -27.72
N ASP A 200 5.88 7.69 -27.71
CA ASP A 200 6.09 8.87 -28.54
C ASP A 200 6.20 8.45 -30.02
#